data_AF-A0A949F1I0-F1
#
_entry.id   AF-A0A949F1I0-F1
#
_cell.length_a   1.000
_cell.length_b   1.000
_cell.length_c   1.000
_cell.angle_alpha   90.00
_cell.angle_beta   90.00
_cell.angle_gamma   90.00
#
_symmetry.space_group_name_H-M   'P 1'
#
loop_
_entity.id
_entity.type
_entity.pdbx_description
1 polymer ?
#
loop_
_entity_poly.entity_id
_entity_poly.type
_entity_poly.pdbx_seq_one_letter_code
_entity_poly.pdbx_strand_id
1 'polypeptide(L)'
;MKWSEMLLPTLKEDPAEAEAISHVLMIRAGLIRKLGSGVYTYLPLGLRVLKKIEFIIREEMNAKGAQEVLLPAIQPVELWMKSGRFEALGEDMITFFDRHKKINVLGPTHEEVVTSLIKNEVSSYRQLPLILYQIQTKFRDEARPRFGVMRSREFIMKDAYSFDRNEKGL
;
A
#
# COMPACT_ATOMS: atom_id res chain seq x y z
N MET A 1 6.82 27.72 -5.06
CA MET A 1 5.58 27.93 -4.28
C MET A 1 5.93 28.79 -3.09
N LYS A 2 5.24 29.92 -2.91
CA LYS A 2 5.47 30.80 -1.75
C LYS A 2 4.83 30.19 -0.51
N TRP A 3 5.38 30.47 0.67
CA TRP A 3 4.81 29.98 1.93
C TRP A 3 3.37 30.45 2.14
N SER A 4 3.08 31.71 1.82
CA SER A 4 1.76 32.34 1.95
C SER A 4 0.65 31.68 1.11
N GLU A 5 1.01 30.86 0.12
CA GLU A 5 0.08 30.20 -0.81
C GLU A 5 -0.04 28.69 -0.50
N MET A 6 0.67 28.19 0.50
CA MET A 6 0.76 26.76 0.82
C MET A 6 0.02 26.44 2.12
N LEU A 7 -0.78 25.36 2.11
CA LEU A 7 -1.31 24.78 3.34
C LEU A 7 -0.18 24.10 4.11
N LEU A 8 0.33 24.78 5.14
CA LEU A 8 1.40 24.28 6.00
C LEU A 8 1.13 24.64 7.48
N PRO A 9 0.15 23.97 8.11
CA PRO A 9 -0.28 24.28 9.47
C PRO A 9 0.69 23.71 10.51
N THR A 10 1.75 24.44 10.82
CA THR A 10 2.70 24.03 11.86
C THR A 10 2.09 24.15 13.26
N LEU A 11 2.48 23.27 14.18
CA LEU A 11 2.05 23.33 15.59
C LEU A 11 3.20 23.74 16.51
N LYS A 12 2.91 24.65 17.45
CA LYS A 12 3.86 25.11 18.46
C LYS A 12 4.13 24.03 19.52
N GLU A 13 3.07 23.43 20.05
CA GLU A 13 3.14 22.43 21.11
C GLU A 13 3.11 21.00 20.56
N ASP A 14 3.58 20.03 21.37
CA ASP A 14 3.53 18.62 21.02
C ASP A 14 2.08 18.08 21.09
N PRO A 15 1.61 17.33 20.08
CA PRO A 15 0.30 16.68 20.12
C PRO A 15 0.31 15.55 21.17
N ALA A 16 -0.65 15.58 22.08
CA ALA A 16 -0.72 14.68 23.24
C ALA A 16 -0.91 13.20 22.84
N GLU A 17 -1.49 12.94 21.67
CA GLU A 17 -1.77 11.60 21.14
C GLU A 17 -0.57 10.94 20.43
N ALA A 18 0.56 11.63 20.30
CA ALA A 18 1.72 11.14 19.57
C ALA A 18 2.85 10.67 20.49
N GLU A 19 3.07 9.36 20.56
CA GLU A 19 4.13 8.77 21.39
C GLU A 19 5.51 8.76 20.69
N ALA A 20 5.55 8.42 19.40
CA ALA A 20 6.80 8.32 18.65
C ALA A 20 7.30 9.69 18.19
N ILE A 21 8.61 9.96 18.32
CA ILE A 21 9.23 11.24 17.92
C ILE A 21 8.94 11.56 16.45
N SER A 22 9.00 10.57 15.55
CA SER A 22 8.67 10.77 14.14
C SER A 22 7.21 11.22 13.95
N HIS A 23 6.27 10.60 14.67
CA HIS A 23 4.86 10.96 14.63
C HIS A 23 4.61 12.39 15.13
N VAL A 24 5.23 12.77 16.26
CA VAL A 24 5.21 14.13 16.81
C VAL A 24 5.69 15.14 15.78
N LEU A 25 6.88 14.92 15.22
CA LEU A 25 7.50 15.84 14.26
C LEU A 25 6.70 15.96 12.96
N MET A 26 6.19 14.83 12.44
CA MET A 26 5.37 14.86 11.21
C MET A 26 4.06 15.64 11.40
N ILE A 27 3.43 15.57 12.57
CA ILE A 27 2.25 16.39 12.87
C ILE A 27 2.65 17.86 13.03
N ARG A 28 3.68 18.16 13.85
CA ARG A 28 4.12 19.53 14.13
C ARG A 28 4.61 20.28 12.91
N ALA A 29 5.32 19.61 12.01
CA ALA A 29 5.78 20.19 10.75
C ALA A 29 4.67 20.31 9.69
N GLY A 30 3.43 19.93 10.00
CA GLY A 30 2.32 20.01 9.04
C GLY A 30 2.47 19.04 7.87
N LEU A 31 3.06 17.86 8.09
CA LEU A 31 3.24 16.83 7.06
C LEU A 31 2.03 15.90 6.96
N ILE A 32 1.42 15.55 8.10
CA ILE A 32 0.27 14.64 8.18
C ILE A 32 -0.79 15.14 9.14
N ARG A 33 -2.03 14.66 8.98
CA ARG A 33 -3.13 14.80 9.95
C ARG A 33 -3.84 13.48 10.13
N LYS A 34 -4.19 13.16 11.38
CA LYS A 34 -5.00 11.98 11.71
C LYS A 34 -6.45 12.25 11.28
N LEU A 35 -6.99 11.38 10.43
CA LEU A 35 -8.40 11.38 10.05
C LEU A 35 -9.20 10.42 10.95
N GLY A 36 -8.58 9.28 11.30
CA GLY A 36 -9.16 8.25 12.15
C GLY A 36 -8.07 7.38 12.77
N SER A 37 -8.44 6.36 13.55
CA SER A 37 -7.46 5.42 14.11
C SER A 37 -6.73 4.68 12.98
N GLY A 38 -5.42 4.90 12.86
CA GLY A 38 -4.61 4.30 11.79
C GLY A 38 -4.92 4.83 10.39
N VAL A 39 -5.54 6.01 10.23
CA VAL A 39 -5.85 6.60 8.93
C VAL A 39 -5.36 8.06 8.93
N TYR A 40 -4.51 8.39 7.95
CA TYR A 40 -3.78 9.66 7.92
C TYR A 40 -3.90 10.35 6.56
N THR A 41 -4.12 11.66 6.60
CA THR A 41 -4.04 12.55 5.44
C THR A 41 -2.62 13.07 5.30
N TYR A 42 -2.00 12.89 4.14
CA TYR A 42 -0.75 13.55 3.79
C TYR A 42 -1.02 14.98 3.31
N LEU A 43 -0.49 15.97 4.03
CA LEU A 43 -0.57 17.38 3.66
C LEU A 43 0.44 17.71 2.55
N PRO A 44 0.37 18.89 1.90
CA PRO A 44 1.19 19.18 0.71
C PRO A 44 2.69 18.92 0.86
N LEU A 45 3.29 19.25 2.01
CA LEU A 45 4.71 19.00 2.24
C LEU A 45 5.01 17.50 2.45
N GLY A 46 4.16 16.79 3.21
CA GLY A 46 4.27 15.34 3.41
C GLY A 46 4.11 14.56 2.10
N LEU A 47 3.14 14.95 1.28
CA LEU A 47 2.92 14.35 -0.05
C LEU A 47 4.11 14.58 -0.99
N ARG A 48 4.77 15.74 -0.92
CA ARG A 48 6.01 16.00 -1.70
C ARG A 48 7.14 15.07 -1.30
N VAL A 49 7.30 14.79 -0.01
CA VAL A 49 8.30 13.84 0.49
C VAL A 49 7.97 12.42 0.03
N LEU A 50 6.70 12.01 0.19
CA LEU A 50 6.22 10.71 -0.26
C LEU A 50 6.51 10.49 -1.76
N LYS A 51 6.17 11.46 -2.63
CA LYS A 51 6.45 11.38 -4.07
C LYS A 51 7.94 11.25 -4.39
N LYS A 52 8.84 11.88 -3.61
CA LYS A 52 10.29 11.72 -3.78
C LYS A 52 10.75 10.30 -3.42
N ILE A 53 10.20 9.72 -2.36
CA ILE A 53 10.47 8.34 -1.96
C ILE A 53 10.01 7.38 -3.06
N GLU A 54 8.77 7.53 -3.53
CA GLU A 54 8.24 6.69 -4.61
C GLU A 54 9.07 6.81 -5.90
N PHE A 55 9.52 8.02 -6.26
CA PHE A 55 10.36 8.23 -7.43
C PHE A 55 11.65 7.43 -7.36
N ILE A 56 12.37 7.48 -6.23
CA ILE A 56 13.60 6.69 -6.04
C ILE A 56 13.31 5.20 -6.18
N ILE A 57 12.23 4.73 -5.55
CA ILE A 57 11.84 3.31 -5.63
C ILE A 57 11.56 2.90 -7.09
N ARG A 58 10.84 3.71 -7.87
CA ARG A 58 10.56 3.42 -9.28
C ARG A 58 11.85 3.36 -10.10
N GLU A 59 12.75 4.32 -9.95
CA GLU A 59 14.02 4.33 -10.66
C GLU A 59 14.82 3.04 -10.41
N GLU A 60 14.93 2.61 -9.15
CA GLU A 60 15.65 1.38 -8.80
C GLU A 60 14.97 0.11 -9.31
N MET A 61 13.64 0.03 -9.23
CA MET A 61 12.89 -1.13 -9.74
C MET A 61 12.99 -1.24 -11.26
N ASN A 62 12.82 -0.12 -11.96
CA ASN A 62 12.92 -0.05 -13.42
C ASN A 62 14.35 -0.38 -13.90
N ALA A 63 15.38 0.09 -13.20
CA ALA A 63 16.77 -0.24 -13.49
C ALA A 63 17.06 -1.75 -13.35
N LYS A 64 16.26 -2.49 -12.59
CA LYS A 64 16.32 -3.96 -12.46
C LYS A 64 15.39 -4.71 -13.42
N GLY A 65 14.78 -4.02 -14.37
CA GLY A 65 13.90 -4.63 -15.38
C GLY A 65 12.51 -4.99 -14.87
N ALA A 66 12.13 -4.54 -13.66
CA ALA A 66 10.77 -4.69 -13.18
C ALA A 66 9.83 -3.72 -13.88
N GLN A 67 8.59 -4.14 -14.10
CA GLN A 67 7.58 -3.37 -14.82
C GLN A 67 6.49 -2.91 -13.86
N GLU A 68 6.22 -1.60 -13.84
CA GLU A 68 5.17 -1.03 -12.99
C GLU A 68 3.78 -1.33 -13.56
N VAL A 69 2.91 -1.87 -12.71
CA VAL A 69 1.48 -2.09 -12.95
C VAL A 69 0.69 -1.42 -11.82
N LEU A 70 -0.62 -1.27 -12.01
CA LEU A 70 -1.52 -0.79 -10.96
C LEU A 70 -2.68 -1.77 -10.81
N LEU A 71 -2.65 -2.56 -9.74
CA LEU A 71 -3.67 -3.55 -9.42
C LEU A 71 -4.79 -2.90 -8.59
N PRO A 72 -6.03 -3.40 -8.67
CA PRO A 72 -7.16 -2.84 -7.93
C PRO A 72 -7.01 -3.08 -6.41
N ALA A 73 -7.43 -2.10 -5.61
CA ALA A 73 -7.51 -2.26 -4.16
C ALA A 73 -8.72 -3.09 -3.73
N ILE A 74 -9.82 -3.02 -4.49
CA ILE A 74 -10.99 -3.87 -4.29
C ILE A 74 -10.73 -5.21 -4.98
N GLN A 75 -10.84 -6.30 -4.24
CA GLN A 75 -10.55 -7.64 -4.72
C GLN A 75 -11.72 -8.58 -4.43
N PRO A 76 -12.15 -9.42 -5.40
CA PRO A 76 -13.17 -10.44 -5.17
C PRO A 76 -12.70 -11.46 -4.14
N VAL A 77 -13.57 -11.83 -3.19
CA VAL A 77 -13.21 -12.76 -2.11
C VAL A 77 -12.84 -14.16 -2.63
N GLU A 78 -13.36 -14.53 -3.79
CA GLU A 78 -13.15 -15.85 -4.39
C GLU A 78 -11.67 -16.12 -4.71
N LEU A 79 -10.89 -15.07 -5.03
CA LEU A 79 -9.45 -15.19 -5.23
C LEU A 79 -8.74 -15.60 -3.95
N TRP A 80 -9.16 -15.02 -2.82
CA TRP A 80 -8.60 -15.29 -1.49
C TRP A 80 -9.01 -16.67 -0.98
N MET A 81 -10.28 -17.04 -1.14
CA MET A 81 -10.76 -18.39 -0.80
C MET A 81 -10.01 -19.47 -1.56
N LYS A 82 -9.74 -19.26 -2.86
CA LYS A 82 -9.00 -20.21 -3.69
C LYS A 82 -7.56 -20.46 -3.19
N SER A 83 -6.94 -19.44 -2.61
CA SER A 83 -5.60 -19.56 -2.00
C SER A 83 -5.60 -20.14 -0.58
N GLY A 84 -6.77 -20.18 0.08
CA GLY A 84 -6.91 -20.49 1.50
C GLY A 84 -6.46 -19.36 2.45
N ARG A 85 -6.08 -18.19 1.93
CA ARG A 85 -5.62 -17.05 2.75
C ARG A 85 -6.75 -16.19 3.30
N PHE A 86 -7.98 -16.37 2.82
CA PHE A 86 -9.15 -15.69 3.37
C PHE A 86 -9.31 -16.03 4.86
N GLU A 87 -9.31 -17.32 5.19
CA GLU A 87 -9.44 -17.82 6.56
C GLU A 87 -8.18 -17.54 7.39
N ALA A 88 -7.00 -17.63 6.77
CA ALA A 88 -5.73 -17.46 7.46
C ALA A 88 -5.49 -16.02 7.95
N LEU A 89 -5.95 -15.00 7.21
CA LEU A 89 -5.83 -13.60 7.59
C LEU A 89 -6.90 -13.17 8.60
N GLY A 90 -8.07 -13.82 8.58
CA GLY A 90 -9.13 -13.61 9.57
C GLY A 90 -9.51 -12.13 9.73
N GLU A 91 -9.47 -11.64 10.97
CA GLU A 91 -9.92 -10.29 11.33
C GLU A 91 -9.06 -9.17 10.74
N ASP A 92 -7.81 -9.44 10.34
CA ASP A 92 -6.95 -8.44 9.71
C ASP A 92 -7.42 -8.06 8.30
N MET A 93 -8.30 -8.86 7.70
CA MET A 93 -8.84 -8.64 6.37
C MET A 93 -10.13 -7.81 6.41
N ILE A 94 -10.08 -6.59 5.85
CA ILE A 94 -11.27 -5.76 5.72
C ILE A 94 -12.16 -6.32 4.61
N THR A 95 -13.34 -6.79 5.00
CA THR A 95 -14.37 -7.33 4.09
C THR A 95 -15.58 -6.39 4.02
N PHE A 96 -16.21 -6.32 2.86
CA PHE A 96 -17.42 -5.53 2.68
C PHE A 96 -18.34 -6.12 1.61
N PHE A 97 -19.62 -5.75 1.67
CA PHE A 97 -20.60 -6.11 0.65
C PHE A 97 -20.78 -4.97 -0.33
N ASP A 98 -20.80 -5.27 -1.63
CA ASP A 98 -21.23 -4.31 -2.64
C ASP A 98 -22.77 -4.15 -2.65
N ARG A 99 -23.27 -3.27 -3.51
CA ARG A 99 -24.72 -3.03 -3.66
C ARG A 99 -25.52 -4.28 -4.11
N HIS A 100 -24.84 -5.28 -4.66
CA HIS A 100 -25.39 -6.55 -5.12
C HIS A 100 -25.17 -7.69 -4.12
N LYS A 101 -24.74 -7.36 -2.89
CA LYS A 101 -24.43 -8.31 -1.81
C LYS A 101 -23.29 -9.28 -2.14
N LYS A 102 -22.39 -8.91 -3.05
CA LYS A 102 -21.16 -9.67 -3.27
C LYS A 102 -20.11 -9.29 -2.24
N ILE A 103 -19.41 -10.29 -1.72
CA ILE A 103 -18.33 -10.09 -0.75
C ILE A 103 -17.07 -9.69 -1.50
N ASN A 104 -16.50 -8.57 -1.10
CA ASN A 104 -15.22 -8.07 -1.59
C ASN A 104 -14.31 -7.80 -0.40
N VAL A 105 -13.01 -7.73 -0.68
CA VAL A 105 -12.00 -7.38 0.31
C VAL A 105 -11.23 -6.15 -0.15
N LEU A 106 -10.81 -5.32 0.80
CA LEU A 106 -9.79 -4.31 0.53
C LEU A 106 -8.42 -4.97 0.66
N GLY A 107 -7.63 -4.95 -0.41
CA GLY A 107 -6.40 -5.70 -0.54
C GLY A 107 -5.36 -5.37 0.55
N PRO A 108 -5.03 -6.33 1.45
CA PRO A 108 -3.90 -6.19 2.37
C PRO A 108 -2.54 -6.44 1.69
N THR A 109 -2.58 -7.10 0.53
CA THR A 109 -1.51 -7.43 -0.43
C THR A 109 -2.16 -7.97 -1.72
N HIS A 110 -1.37 -8.39 -2.72
CA HIS A 110 -1.84 -8.66 -4.07
C HIS A 110 -1.32 -9.96 -4.70
N GLU A 111 -0.79 -10.94 -3.95
CA GLU A 111 -0.27 -12.20 -4.53
C GLU A 111 -1.32 -12.91 -5.41
N GLU A 112 -2.57 -13.01 -4.95
CA GLU A 112 -3.66 -13.66 -5.68
C GLU A 112 -4.06 -12.90 -6.94
N VAL A 113 -4.07 -11.56 -6.85
CA VAL A 113 -4.46 -10.67 -7.96
C VAL A 113 -3.42 -10.74 -9.08
N VAL A 114 -2.13 -10.61 -8.74
CA VAL A 114 -1.06 -10.69 -9.73
C VAL A 114 -0.96 -12.11 -10.31
N THR A 115 -1.17 -13.15 -9.51
CA THR A 115 -1.18 -14.54 -10.01
C THR A 115 -2.34 -14.76 -10.96
N SER A 116 -3.51 -14.19 -10.69
CA SER A 116 -4.67 -14.23 -11.59
C SER A 116 -4.37 -13.52 -12.92
N LEU A 117 -3.69 -12.37 -12.89
CA LEU A 117 -3.23 -11.65 -14.07
C LEU A 117 -2.27 -12.52 -14.91
N ILE A 118 -1.20 -13.01 -14.29
CA ILE A 118 -0.18 -13.81 -14.99
C ILE A 118 -0.76 -15.09 -15.58
N LYS A 119 -1.68 -15.75 -14.87
CA LYS A 119 -2.36 -16.95 -15.38
C LYS A 119 -3.07 -16.69 -16.72
N ASN A 120 -3.62 -15.50 -16.92
CA ASN A 120 -4.38 -15.17 -18.13
C ASN A 120 -3.49 -14.65 -19.27
N GLU A 121 -2.39 -13.96 -18.94
CA GLU A 121 -1.56 -13.25 -19.93
C GLU A 121 -0.26 -13.99 -20.31
N VAL A 122 0.22 -14.90 -19.47
CA VAL A 122 1.47 -15.64 -19.69
C VAL A 122 1.16 -17.10 -19.98
N SER A 123 1.43 -17.53 -21.22
CA SER A 123 1.15 -18.89 -21.69
C SER A 123 2.41 -19.65 -22.13
N SER A 124 3.55 -18.97 -22.26
CA SER A 124 4.81 -19.58 -22.70
C SER A 124 5.97 -19.23 -21.76
N TYR A 125 6.87 -20.19 -21.52
CA TYR A 125 8.12 -19.98 -20.79
C TYR A 125 9.02 -18.89 -21.42
N ARG A 126 8.82 -18.57 -22.70
CA ARG A 126 9.58 -17.52 -23.41
C ARG A 126 9.23 -16.11 -22.92
N GLN A 127 8.11 -15.95 -22.21
CA GLN A 127 7.70 -14.69 -21.60
C GLN A 127 8.29 -14.51 -20.18
N LEU A 128 9.07 -15.48 -19.68
CA LEU A 128 9.70 -15.46 -18.36
C LEU A 128 11.24 -15.34 -18.50
N PRO A 129 11.94 -14.71 -17.55
CA PRO A 129 11.46 -14.16 -16.27
C PRO A 129 10.64 -12.88 -16.44
N LEU A 130 9.74 -12.64 -15.48
CA LEU A 130 8.94 -11.42 -15.42
C LEU A 130 8.89 -10.89 -13.99
N ILE A 131 9.12 -9.60 -13.80
CA ILE A 131 8.97 -8.94 -12.51
C ILE A 131 7.95 -7.81 -12.68
N LEU A 132 6.81 -7.92 -11.97
CA LEU A 132 5.80 -6.87 -11.91
C LEU A 132 5.82 -6.22 -10.54
N TYR A 133 5.65 -4.91 -10.47
CA TYR A 133 5.52 -4.22 -9.19
C TYR A 133 4.46 -3.13 -9.25
N GLN A 134 3.98 -2.69 -8.09
CA GLN A 134 3.12 -1.52 -7.99
C GLN A 134 3.49 -0.68 -6.77
N ILE A 135 3.13 0.60 -6.79
CA ILE A 135 3.11 1.45 -5.59
C ILE A 135 1.65 1.84 -5.34
N GLN A 136 1.03 1.22 -4.34
CA GLN A 136 -0.42 1.30 -4.18
C GLN A 136 -0.86 1.16 -2.71
N THR A 137 -1.97 1.81 -2.36
CA THR A 137 -2.55 1.82 -1.02
C THR A 137 -3.10 0.45 -0.62
N LYS A 138 -2.70 -0.02 0.57
CA LYS A 138 -3.10 -1.27 1.18
C LYS A 138 -3.93 -1.02 2.44
N PHE A 139 -4.71 -2.03 2.80
CA PHE A 139 -5.62 -1.98 3.93
C PHE A 139 -5.44 -3.21 4.82
N ARG A 140 -5.19 -2.99 6.12
CA ARG A 140 -5.14 -4.06 7.14
C ARG A 140 -5.90 -3.58 8.35
N ASP A 141 -6.80 -4.40 8.89
CA ASP A 141 -7.58 -4.01 10.08
C ASP A 141 -6.77 -4.16 11.37
N GLU A 142 -5.68 -3.40 11.46
CA GLU A 142 -4.76 -3.44 12.58
C GLU A 142 -5.52 -3.14 13.89
N ALA A 143 -5.55 -4.14 14.78
CA ALA A 143 -6.27 -4.08 16.05
C ALA A 143 -5.82 -2.91 16.95
N ARG A 144 -4.54 -2.52 16.87
CA ARG A 144 -3.96 -1.42 17.67
C ARG A 144 -3.03 -0.53 16.84
N PRO A 145 -3.59 0.38 16.01
CA PRO A 145 -2.78 1.30 15.23
C PRO A 145 -2.04 2.28 16.14
N ARG A 146 -0.73 2.44 15.94
CA ARG A 146 0.14 3.27 16.80
C ARG A 146 1.28 3.90 15.98
N PHE A 147 1.95 4.88 16.57
CA PHE A 147 3.19 5.47 16.02
C PHE A 147 3.02 6.14 14.65
N GLY A 148 1.87 6.74 14.37
CA GLY A 148 1.67 7.49 13.14
C GLY A 148 1.54 6.59 11.91
N VAL A 149 2.23 6.98 10.84
CA VAL A 149 2.29 6.24 9.57
C VAL A 149 3.07 4.91 9.66
N MET A 150 3.73 4.63 10.79
CA MET A 150 4.54 3.42 10.96
C MET A 150 3.68 2.16 11.15
N ARG A 151 2.53 2.28 11.84
CA ARG A 151 1.60 1.17 12.07
C ARG A 151 0.16 1.69 11.96
N SER A 152 -0.35 1.68 10.74
CA SER A 152 -1.65 2.21 10.34
C SER A 152 -2.53 1.13 9.70
N ARG A 153 -3.81 1.43 9.52
CA ARG A 153 -4.78 0.56 8.84
C ARG A 153 -4.75 0.77 7.33
N GLU A 154 -4.56 2.01 6.91
CA GLU A 154 -4.34 2.41 5.52
C GLU A 154 -2.89 2.87 5.36
N PHE A 155 -2.15 2.29 4.42
CA PHE A 155 -0.75 2.63 4.17
C PHE A 155 -0.36 2.40 2.71
N ILE A 156 0.73 3.03 2.28
CA ILE A 156 1.24 2.91 0.91
C ILE A 156 2.36 1.89 0.91
N MET A 157 2.32 0.97 -0.04
CA MET A 157 3.31 -0.08 -0.17
C MET A 157 3.78 -0.16 -1.62
N LYS A 158 5.09 -0.35 -1.78
CA LYS A 158 5.64 -0.96 -3.00
C LYS A 158 5.72 -2.46 -2.80
N ASP A 159 4.94 -3.20 -3.56
CA ASP A 159 4.93 -4.66 -3.63
C ASP A 159 5.38 -5.10 -5.02
N ALA A 160 6.23 -6.14 -5.08
CA ALA A 160 6.83 -6.64 -6.31
C ALA A 160 6.76 -8.17 -6.31
N TYR A 161 6.55 -8.72 -7.49
CA TYR A 161 6.24 -10.14 -7.73
C TYR A 161 7.04 -10.62 -8.93
N SER A 162 7.93 -11.59 -8.70
CA SER A 162 8.69 -12.28 -9.75
C SER A 162 7.99 -13.57 -10.16
N PHE A 163 8.11 -13.90 -11.45
CA PHE A 163 7.59 -15.12 -12.05
C PHE A 163 8.68 -15.76 -12.89
N ASP A 164 8.93 -17.04 -12.60
CA ASP A 164 10.01 -17.80 -13.18
C ASP A 164 9.57 -19.19 -13.57
N ARG A 165 10.26 -19.77 -14.55
CA ARG A 165 9.97 -21.13 -15.05
C ARG A 165 10.33 -22.22 -14.04
N ASN A 166 11.27 -21.94 -13.15
CA ASN A 166 11.79 -22.86 -12.14
C ASN A 166 12.57 -22.12 -11.05
N GLU A 167 12.86 -22.82 -9.96
CA GLU A 167 13.56 -22.30 -8.78
C GLU A 167 14.95 -21.73 -9.10
N LYS A 168 15.65 -22.26 -10.11
CA LYS A 168 16.98 -21.73 -10.51
C LYS A 168 16.90 -20.35 -11.18
N GLY A 169 15.73 -19.97 -11.72
CA GLY A 169 15.52 -18.65 -12.29
C GLY A 169 15.09 -17.60 -11.26
N LEU A 170 14.64 -18.04 -10.09
CA LEU A 170 14.01 -17.22 -9.05
C LEU A 170 15.05 -16.48 -8.18
#